data_AF-A0A2G6T9X1-F1
#
_entry.id   AF-A0A2G6T9X1-F1
#
_cell.length_a   1.000
_cell.length_b   1.000
_cell.length_c   1.000
_cell.angle_alpha   90.00
_cell.angle_beta   90.00
_cell.angle_gamma   90.00
#
_symmetry.space_group_name_H-M   'P 1'
#
loop_
_entity.id
_entity.type
_entity.pdbx_description
1 polymer ?
#
loop_
_entity_poly.entity_id
_entity_poly.type
_entity_poly.pdbx_seq_one_letter_code
_entity_poly.pdbx_strand_id
1 'polypeptide(L)'
;MFPLKKYLSIVAFLFLLSCQSDMEEQRYNPQGTVTNVSPLTTYLQRVAMVKTVQDNVIDRSSYCTIKLPYTVTVNNETIAINTTADYQKVIDNINANNYDDDIVKISFPVTMVYYNYIQKLIPNEADFNSLIDYWNHLPDLLSKINGLNINYPITINIYNSANQVGSSVSIVSDEAFFSFIQNLSSSQYISLKYPISIVDYNNQTKSLTSNLDFENAIKYAIDYCPENNTVALDFAATITNGSWSIPYFFADSEKTSSYAGYSFVFKSDKSVVATKGGTSETGQWETSLQYGVRDLKLTFSSDLLSKLNNNSWKLFEFNNSQIRLRDVSNSTKYLYFEKE
;
A
#
# COMPACT_ATOMS: atom_id res chain seq x y z
N MET A 1 -28.22 65.74 -35.81
CA MET A 1 -28.39 64.34 -36.25
C MET A 1 -27.02 63.68 -36.30
N PHE A 2 -26.60 63.08 -35.18
CA PHE A 2 -25.30 62.41 -35.08
C PHE A 2 -25.33 61.06 -35.82
N PRO A 3 -24.24 60.65 -36.49
CA PRO A 3 -24.25 59.50 -37.38
C PRO A 3 -24.22 58.20 -36.57
N LEU A 4 -25.39 57.62 -36.34
CA LEU A 4 -25.60 56.34 -35.65
C LEU A 4 -24.82 55.16 -36.30
N LYS A 5 -24.39 55.30 -37.56
CA LYS A 5 -23.64 54.28 -38.30
C LYS A 5 -22.20 54.06 -37.82
N LYS A 6 -21.54 55.02 -37.16
CA LYS A 6 -20.16 54.82 -36.65
C LYS A 6 -20.11 54.04 -35.34
N TYR A 7 -21.17 54.04 -34.54
CA TYR A 7 -21.23 53.30 -33.28
C TYR A 7 -21.68 51.85 -33.46
N LEU A 8 -22.43 51.54 -34.53
CA LEU A 8 -22.87 50.17 -34.83
C LEU A 8 -21.69 49.23 -35.13
N SER A 9 -20.59 49.76 -35.70
CA SER A 9 -19.38 48.98 -36.00
C SER A 9 -18.51 48.71 -34.77
N ILE A 10 -18.63 49.53 -33.72
CA ILE A 10 -17.89 49.34 -32.45
C ILE A 10 -18.61 48.33 -31.55
N VAL A 11 -19.95 48.33 -31.57
CA VAL A 11 -20.75 47.34 -30.83
C VAL A 11 -20.59 45.94 -31.43
N ALA A 12 -20.46 45.79 -32.75
CA ALA A 12 -20.21 44.50 -33.39
C ALA A 12 -18.83 43.91 -33.08
N PHE A 13 -17.83 44.74 -32.77
CA PHE A 13 -16.47 44.28 -32.42
C PHE A 13 -16.35 43.84 -30.95
N LEU A 14 -17.24 44.32 -30.07
CA LEU A 14 -17.31 43.92 -28.65
C LEU A 14 -17.91 42.52 -28.43
N PHE A 15 -18.59 41.95 -29.42
CA PHE A 15 -19.12 40.58 -29.36
C PHE A 15 -18.12 39.49 -29.78
N LEU A 16 -16.92 39.86 -30.25
CA LEU A 16 -15.87 38.91 -30.64
C LEU A 16 -14.77 38.73 -29.57
N LEU A 17 -14.93 39.36 -28.39
CA LEU A 17 -14.03 39.20 -27.24
C LEU A 17 -14.59 38.26 -26.16
N SER A 18 -15.63 37.47 -26.46
CA SER A 18 -15.95 36.32 -25.63
C SER A 18 -14.89 35.23 -25.86
N CYS A 19 -13.71 35.41 -25.27
CA CYS A 19 -12.90 34.27 -24.88
C CYS A 19 -13.78 33.45 -23.94
N GLN A 20 -14.25 32.33 -24.45
CA GLN A 20 -14.94 31.31 -23.69
C GLN A 20 -14.05 30.97 -22.48
N SER A 21 -14.43 31.44 -21.29
CA SER A 21 -13.85 30.94 -20.06
C SER A 21 -14.55 29.62 -19.75
N ASP A 22 -14.28 28.60 -20.54
CA ASP A 22 -14.42 27.21 -20.09
C ASP A 22 -13.21 26.93 -19.17
N MET A 23 -13.12 27.68 -18.08
CA MET A 23 -12.58 27.08 -16.88
C MET A 23 -13.74 26.28 -16.33
N GLU A 24 -13.82 25.01 -16.72
CA GLU A 24 -14.34 24.04 -15.78
C GLU A 24 -13.58 24.30 -14.48
N GLU A 25 -14.27 24.88 -13.52
CA GLU A 25 -13.81 24.91 -12.14
C GLU A 25 -13.59 23.44 -11.80
N GLN A 26 -12.34 22.99 -11.89
CA GLN A 26 -11.94 21.68 -11.43
C GLN A 26 -12.23 21.72 -9.94
N ARG A 27 -13.43 21.29 -9.56
CA ARG A 27 -13.76 21.02 -8.17
C ARG A 27 -12.77 19.97 -7.76
N TYR A 28 -11.76 20.38 -7.02
CA TYR A 28 -10.86 19.52 -6.30
C TYR A 28 -11.75 18.58 -5.49
N ASN A 29 -11.91 17.35 -5.99
CA ASN A 29 -12.56 16.30 -5.25
C ASN A 29 -11.44 15.52 -4.57
N PRO A 30 -11.10 15.82 -3.30
CA PRO A 30 -10.06 15.12 -2.57
C PRO A 30 -10.36 13.62 -2.43
N GLN A 31 -11.61 13.18 -2.65
CA GLN A 31 -11.95 11.75 -2.63
C GLN A 31 -11.62 11.04 -3.95
N GLY A 32 -11.49 11.76 -5.07
CA GLY A 32 -11.16 11.19 -6.39
C GLY A 32 -9.69 11.33 -6.80
N THR A 33 -9.01 12.37 -6.27
CA THR A 33 -7.63 12.70 -6.67
C THR A 33 -6.61 11.93 -5.82
N VAL A 34 -5.65 11.29 -6.47
CA VAL A 34 -4.58 10.51 -5.87
C VAL A 34 -3.24 11.18 -6.18
N THR A 35 -2.38 11.31 -5.18
CA THR A 35 -1.04 11.92 -5.27
C THR A 35 0.04 10.93 -4.87
N ASN A 36 1.32 11.23 -5.13
CA ASN A 36 2.41 10.33 -4.76
C ASN A 36 2.55 10.06 -3.24
N VAL A 37 1.92 10.86 -2.38
CA VAL A 37 1.91 10.66 -0.91
C VAL A 37 0.58 10.15 -0.36
N SER A 38 -0.45 9.98 -1.21
CA SER A 38 -1.76 9.51 -0.77
C SER A 38 -1.70 8.03 -0.33
N PRO A 39 -2.44 7.62 0.73
CA PRO A 39 -2.65 6.24 1.14
C PRO A 39 -2.90 5.27 0.00
N LEU A 40 -3.88 5.61 -0.85
CA LEU A 40 -4.28 4.79 -1.98
C LEU A 40 -3.13 4.51 -2.94
N THR A 41 -2.19 5.44 -3.14
CA THR A 41 -1.00 5.22 -3.99
C THR A 41 -0.18 4.04 -3.50
N THR A 42 0.08 3.99 -2.19
CA THR A 42 0.83 2.88 -1.60
C THR A 42 0.08 1.56 -1.72
N TYR A 43 -1.25 1.57 -1.62
CA TYR A 43 -2.06 0.37 -1.77
C TYR A 43 -2.11 -0.11 -3.24
N LEU A 44 -2.31 0.80 -4.20
CA LEU A 44 -2.33 0.49 -5.63
C LEU A 44 -0.99 -0.11 -6.07
N GLN A 45 0.12 0.48 -5.62
CA GLN A 45 1.45 -0.08 -5.85
C GLN A 45 1.56 -1.51 -5.32
N ARG A 46 1.10 -1.75 -4.09
CA ARG A 46 1.18 -3.06 -3.43
C ARG A 46 0.24 -4.10 -4.01
N VAL A 47 -0.93 -3.72 -4.53
CA VAL A 47 -1.78 -4.63 -5.31
C VAL A 47 -1.05 -5.08 -6.57
N ALA A 48 -0.28 -4.19 -7.19
CA ALA A 48 0.47 -4.45 -8.41
C ALA A 48 1.87 -5.05 -8.20
N MET A 49 2.32 -5.32 -6.97
CA MET A 49 3.64 -5.91 -6.71
C MET A 49 3.75 -7.37 -7.23
N VAL A 50 4.97 -7.89 -7.37
CA VAL A 50 5.19 -9.33 -7.60
C VAL A 50 4.69 -10.13 -6.39
N LYS A 51 4.06 -11.27 -6.67
CA LYS A 51 3.63 -12.20 -5.62
C LYS A 51 4.82 -13.03 -5.17
N THR A 52 5.24 -12.84 -3.93
CA THR A 52 6.49 -13.39 -3.38
C THR A 52 6.30 -14.46 -2.32
N VAL A 53 5.10 -14.59 -1.75
CA VAL A 53 4.88 -15.44 -0.57
C VAL A 53 4.60 -16.92 -0.88
N GLN A 54 4.44 -17.29 -2.17
CA GLN A 54 3.97 -18.64 -2.54
C GLN A 54 5.04 -19.72 -2.44
N ASP A 55 6.31 -19.35 -2.62
CA ASP A 55 7.46 -20.23 -2.51
C ASP A 55 8.20 -20.10 -1.18
N ASN A 56 7.58 -19.48 -0.17
CA ASN A 56 8.15 -19.37 1.19
C ASN A 56 8.52 -20.74 1.80
N VAL A 57 7.87 -21.84 1.37
CA VAL A 57 8.24 -23.20 1.77
C VAL A 57 9.61 -23.64 1.23
N ILE A 58 10.08 -23.01 0.16
CA ILE A 58 11.35 -23.27 -0.51
C ILE A 58 12.39 -22.22 -0.12
N ASP A 59 12.07 -20.93 -0.30
CA ASP A 59 13.05 -19.84 -0.22
C ASP A 59 13.06 -19.12 1.14
N ARG A 60 12.03 -19.34 1.96
CA ARG A 60 11.83 -18.74 3.29
C ARG A 60 11.84 -17.21 3.28
N SER A 61 11.47 -16.56 2.17
CA SER A 61 11.50 -15.10 2.03
C SER A 61 10.19 -14.55 1.45
N SER A 62 9.59 -13.59 2.15
CA SER A 62 8.45 -12.84 1.60
C SER A 62 8.84 -11.66 0.70
N TYR A 63 10.14 -11.41 0.46
CA TYR A 63 10.63 -10.24 -0.28
C TYR A 63 10.89 -10.50 -1.77
N CYS A 64 11.07 -11.76 -2.13
CA CYS A 64 11.37 -12.21 -3.47
C CYS A 64 10.80 -13.60 -3.71
N THR A 65 10.87 -14.08 -4.95
CA THR A 65 10.44 -15.41 -5.38
C THR A 65 11.40 -15.94 -6.43
N ILE A 66 11.51 -17.24 -6.59
CA ILE A 66 12.35 -17.86 -7.61
C ILE A 66 11.61 -17.91 -8.95
N LYS A 67 12.23 -17.37 -10.01
CA LYS A 67 11.69 -17.42 -11.37
C LYS A 67 11.60 -18.86 -11.87
N LEU A 68 10.38 -19.30 -12.16
CA LEU A 68 10.11 -20.60 -12.76
C LEU A 68 10.69 -20.73 -14.19
N PRO A 69 11.14 -21.93 -14.62
CA PRO A 69 11.23 -23.17 -13.84
C PRO A 69 12.57 -23.31 -13.09
N TYR A 70 12.58 -24.13 -12.03
CA TYR A 70 13.79 -24.52 -11.29
C TYR A 70 13.61 -25.89 -10.62
N THR A 71 14.68 -26.42 -10.02
CA THR A 71 14.63 -27.70 -9.29
C THR A 71 15.05 -27.52 -7.85
N VAL A 72 14.43 -28.32 -6.97
CA VAL A 72 14.81 -28.43 -5.55
C VAL A 72 15.06 -29.88 -5.20
N THR A 73 15.86 -30.10 -4.17
CA THR A 73 16.00 -31.40 -3.52
C THR A 73 15.39 -31.32 -2.12
N VAL A 74 14.44 -32.20 -1.82
CA VAL A 74 13.77 -32.31 -0.53
C VAL A 74 13.95 -33.75 -0.05
N ASN A 75 14.59 -33.95 1.11
CA ASN A 75 14.80 -35.29 1.71
C ASN A 75 15.40 -36.34 0.74
N ASN A 76 16.35 -35.90 -0.10
CA ASN A 76 17.00 -36.65 -1.20
C ASN A 76 16.15 -36.92 -2.45
N GLU A 77 14.90 -36.47 -2.51
CA GLU A 77 14.08 -36.48 -3.72
C GLU A 77 14.28 -35.19 -4.53
N THR A 78 14.49 -35.31 -5.84
CA THR A 78 14.60 -34.14 -6.72
C THR A 78 13.23 -33.81 -7.32
N ILE A 79 12.75 -32.60 -7.07
CA ILE A 79 11.44 -32.11 -7.49
C ILE A 79 11.64 -30.97 -8.50
N ALA A 80 11.04 -31.12 -9.68
CA ALA A 80 11.00 -30.06 -10.69
C ALA A 80 9.79 -29.14 -10.44
N ILE A 81 10.05 -27.84 -10.36
CA ILE A 81 9.07 -26.79 -10.13
C ILE A 81 8.91 -26.00 -11.43
N ASN A 82 7.83 -26.27 -12.17
CA ASN A 82 7.56 -25.63 -13.46
C ASN A 82 6.43 -24.60 -13.36
N THR A 83 5.52 -24.80 -12.40
CA THR A 83 4.33 -24.00 -12.16
C THR A 83 4.15 -23.79 -10.66
N THR A 84 3.34 -22.81 -10.28
CA THR A 84 2.99 -22.58 -8.86
C THR A 84 2.24 -23.75 -8.23
N ALA A 85 1.58 -24.61 -9.02
CA ALA A 85 0.96 -25.83 -8.52
C ALA A 85 1.98 -26.87 -8.02
N ASP A 86 3.23 -26.81 -8.51
CA ASP A 86 4.28 -27.76 -8.12
C ASP A 86 4.80 -27.52 -6.69
N TYR A 87 4.51 -26.36 -6.08
CA TYR A 87 4.83 -26.11 -4.66
C TYR A 87 4.15 -27.13 -3.73
N GLN A 88 2.99 -27.67 -4.12
CA GLN A 88 2.33 -28.71 -3.35
C GLN A 88 3.17 -29.98 -3.26
N LYS A 89 3.97 -30.32 -4.29
CA LYS A 89 4.86 -31.49 -4.26
C LYS A 89 5.94 -31.38 -3.19
N VAL A 90 6.44 -30.16 -2.97
CA VAL A 90 7.42 -29.87 -1.92
C VAL A 90 6.76 -30.06 -0.55
N ILE A 91 5.56 -29.50 -0.36
CA ILE A 91 4.79 -29.65 0.88
C ILE A 91 4.44 -31.12 1.15
N ASP A 92 4.05 -31.88 0.12
CA ASP A 92 3.70 -33.30 0.25
C ASP A 92 4.92 -34.15 0.62
N ASN A 93 6.10 -33.84 0.07
CA ASN A 93 7.35 -34.53 0.42
C ASN A 93 7.77 -34.22 1.87
N ILE A 94 7.67 -32.95 2.31
CA ILE A 94 7.89 -32.54 3.70
C ILE A 94 6.95 -33.29 4.65
N ASN A 95 5.66 -33.34 4.34
CA ASN A 95 4.67 -33.99 5.20
C ASN A 95 4.64 -35.52 5.08
N ALA A 96 5.51 -36.13 4.25
CA ALA A 96 5.52 -37.58 4.05
C ALA A 96 5.96 -38.32 5.32
N ASN A 97 6.74 -37.67 6.18
CA ASN A 97 7.18 -38.18 7.45
C ASN A 97 7.21 -37.03 8.47
N ASN A 98 6.79 -37.32 9.70
CA ASN A 98 6.69 -36.30 10.76
C ASN A 98 7.87 -36.40 11.76
N TYR A 99 8.85 -37.25 11.48
CA TYR A 99 9.96 -37.59 12.38
C TYR A 99 11.34 -37.38 11.77
N ASP A 100 11.43 -36.93 10.53
CA ASP A 100 12.66 -36.49 9.88
C ASP A 100 12.86 -34.97 9.99
N ASP A 101 14.11 -34.57 9.74
CA ASP A 101 14.46 -33.16 9.60
C ASP A 101 14.34 -32.80 8.12
N ASP A 102 13.30 -32.04 7.77
CA ASP A 102 13.08 -31.59 6.41
C ASP A 102 14.12 -30.57 5.96
N ILE A 103 14.85 -30.90 4.89
CA ILE A 103 15.84 -29.99 4.31
C ILE A 103 15.48 -29.76 2.84
N VAL A 104 15.07 -28.53 2.52
CA VAL A 104 14.84 -28.06 1.15
C VAL A 104 16.11 -27.40 0.62
N LYS A 105 16.67 -27.91 -0.49
CA LYS A 105 17.85 -27.35 -1.17
C LYS A 105 17.51 -26.90 -2.57
N ILE A 106 17.84 -25.65 -2.89
CA ILE A 106 17.66 -25.09 -4.23
C ILE A 106 18.81 -25.56 -5.13
N SER A 107 18.50 -26.01 -6.34
CA SER A 107 19.51 -26.31 -7.37
C SER A 107 19.90 -25.03 -8.09
N PHE A 108 21.12 -24.54 -7.85
CA PHE A 108 21.65 -23.35 -8.48
C PHE A 108 22.26 -23.63 -9.87
N PRO A 109 22.31 -22.63 -10.77
CA PRO A 109 21.89 -21.24 -10.59
C PRO A 109 20.37 -21.06 -10.69
N VAL A 110 19.85 -20.02 -10.00
CA VAL A 110 18.45 -19.58 -10.13
C VAL A 110 18.36 -18.08 -10.37
N THR A 111 17.23 -17.60 -10.88
CA THR A 111 16.95 -16.15 -10.96
C THR A 111 15.90 -15.77 -9.94
N MET A 112 16.23 -14.86 -9.02
CA MET A 112 15.26 -14.28 -8.10
C MET A 112 14.50 -13.15 -8.79
N VAL A 113 13.21 -13.01 -8.48
CA VAL A 113 12.35 -11.88 -8.85
C VAL A 113 11.92 -11.19 -7.55
N TYR A 114 12.22 -9.92 -7.41
CA TYR A 114 11.88 -9.14 -6.21
C TYR A 114 10.45 -8.60 -6.30
N TYR A 115 9.90 -8.15 -5.16
CA TYR A 115 8.57 -7.54 -5.09
C TYR A 115 8.35 -6.40 -6.11
N ASN A 116 9.43 -5.74 -6.56
CA ASN A 116 9.46 -4.62 -7.49
C ASN A 116 9.87 -5.00 -8.92
N TYR A 117 9.74 -6.27 -9.32
CA TYR A 117 10.06 -6.78 -10.66
C TYR A 117 11.54 -6.83 -11.03
N ILE A 118 12.45 -6.37 -10.16
CA ILE A 118 13.89 -6.54 -10.37
C ILE A 118 14.23 -8.03 -10.39
N GLN A 119 15.02 -8.45 -11.37
CA GLN A 119 15.52 -9.83 -11.49
C GLN A 119 17.01 -9.88 -11.17
N LYS A 120 17.44 -10.90 -10.42
CA LYS A 120 18.84 -11.12 -10.07
C LYS A 120 19.22 -12.58 -10.24
N LEU A 121 20.26 -12.86 -11.02
CA LEU A 121 20.86 -14.19 -11.10
C LEU A 121 21.61 -14.51 -9.81
N ILE A 122 21.33 -15.66 -9.21
CA ILE A 122 21.98 -16.19 -8.02
C ILE A 122 22.71 -17.48 -8.42
N PRO A 123 24.05 -17.47 -8.44
CA PRO A 123 24.81 -18.57 -9.01
C PRO A 123 25.04 -19.75 -8.04
N ASN A 124 24.89 -19.54 -6.73
CA ASN A 124 25.11 -20.56 -5.70
C ASN A 124 24.38 -20.23 -4.38
N GLU A 125 24.43 -21.18 -3.45
CA GLU A 125 23.79 -21.10 -2.12
C GLU A 125 24.36 -19.98 -1.23
N ALA A 126 25.66 -19.69 -1.32
CA ALA A 126 26.27 -18.63 -0.51
C ALA A 126 25.75 -17.23 -0.90
N ASP A 127 25.58 -16.99 -2.21
CA ASP A 127 24.98 -15.76 -2.72
C ASP A 127 23.48 -15.65 -2.35
N PHE A 128 22.78 -16.78 -2.30
CA PHE A 128 21.39 -16.84 -1.84
C PHE A 128 21.28 -16.49 -0.35
N ASN A 129 22.08 -17.12 0.51
CA ASN A 129 22.07 -16.84 1.95
C ASN A 129 22.42 -15.38 2.24
N SER A 130 23.41 -14.82 1.53
CA SER A 130 23.77 -13.40 1.65
C SER A 130 22.61 -12.46 1.27
N LEU A 131 21.81 -12.85 0.27
CA LEU A 131 20.62 -12.09 -0.14
C LEU A 131 19.53 -12.15 0.94
N ILE A 132 19.24 -13.33 1.48
CA ILE A 132 18.23 -13.51 2.52
C ILE A 132 18.62 -12.78 3.80
N ASP A 133 19.89 -12.89 4.22
CA ASP A 133 20.42 -12.16 5.36
C ASP A 133 20.28 -10.66 5.17
N TYR A 134 20.60 -10.13 3.99
CA TYR A 134 20.43 -8.70 3.69
C TYR A 134 18.99 -8.24 3.93
N TRP A 135 17.99 -8.98 3.43
CA TRP A 135 16.58 -8.62 3.62
C TRP A 135 16.12 -8.74 5.08
N ASN A 136 16.60 -9.75 5.81
CA ASN A 136 16.25 -9.95 7.22
C ASN A 136 16.83 -8.86 8.16
N HIS A 137 17.81 -8.08 7.72
CA HIS A 137 18.34 -6.94 8.48
C HIS A 137 17.57 -5.63 8.22
N LEU A 138 16.69 -5.59 7.22
CA LEU A 138 15.88 -4.41 6.94
C LEU A 138 14.58 -4.43 7.77
N PRO A 139 14.02 -3.26 8.12
CA PRO A 139 12.70 -3.20 8.74
C PRO A 139 11.65 -3.88 7.88
N ASP A 140 10.72 -4.61 8.53
CA ASP A 140 9.60 -5.26 7.84
C ASP A 140 8.87 -4.31 6.88
N LEU A 141 9.03 -4.55 5.59
CA LEU A 141 8.28 -3.85 4.56
C LEU A 141 6.86 -4.38 4.49
N LEU A 142 5.91 -3.55 4.06
CA LEU A 142 4.60 -4.04 3.68
C LEU A 142 4.68 -4.76 2.34
N SER A 143 4.31 -6.05 2.35
CA SER A 143 4.32 -6.94 1.19
C SER A 143 3.23 -6.61 0.18
N LYS A 144 3.23 -7.31 -0.96
CA LYS A 144 2.10 -7.32 -1.90
C LYS A 144 0.78 -7.54 -1.15
N ILE A 145 -0.26 -6.83 -1.57
CA ILE A 145 -1.65 -7.13 -1.17
C ILE A 145 -2.15 -8.22 -2.12
N ASN A 146 -2.17 -9.46 -1.64
CA ASN A 146 -2.68 -10.62 -2.38
C ASN A 146 -4.21 -10.67 -2.35
N GLY A 147 -4.81 -11.50 -3.22
CA GLY A 147 -6.25 -11.72 -3.24
C GLY A 147 -7.07 -10.66 -3.98
N LEU A 148 -6.41 -9.80 -4.75
CA LEU A 148 -7.04 -8.88 -5.71
C LEU A 148 -6.27 -8.91 -7.03
N ASN A 149 -6.93 -9.37 -8.09
CA ASN A 149 -6.38 -9.38 -9.44
C ASN A 149 -7.13 -8.35 -10.28
N ILE A 150 -6.43 -7.36 -10.81
CA ILE A 150 -7.04 -6.31 -11.65
C ILE A 150 -7.28 -6.86 -13.05
N ASN A 151 -8.49 -6.67 -13.58
CA ASN A 151 -8.79 -6.97 -14.97
C ASN A 151 -8.33 -5.79 -15.83
N TYR A 152 -7.17 -5.94 -16.46
CA TYR A 152 -6.63 -4.97 -17.39
C TYR A 152 -7.31 -5.03 -18.78
N PRO A 153 -7.31 -3.93 -19.54
CA PRO A 153 -6.68 -2.65 -19.23
C PRO A 153 -7.52 -1.76 -18.29
N ILE A 154 -6.84 -0.92 -17.50
CA ILE A 154 -7.47 0.19 -16.78
C ILE A 154 -6.99 1.53 -17.37
N THR A 155 -7.79 2.58 -17.21
CA THR A 155 -7.41 3.93 -17.64
C THR A 155 -7.15 4.83 -16.42
N ILE A 156 -6.05 5.58 -16.46
CA ILE A 156 -5.70 6.55 -15.43
C ILE A 156 -5.61 7.92 -16.10
N ASN A 157 -6.39 8.88 -15.60
CA ASN A 157 -6.27 10.28 -15.98
C ASN A 157 -5.16 10.92 -15.16
N ILE A 158 -4.37 11.79 -15.79
CA ILE A 158 -3.20 12.44 -15.20
C ILE A 158 -3.33 13.94 -15.42
N TYR A 159 -3.11 14.71 -14.36
CA TYR A 159 -2.91 16.15 -14.42
C TYR A 159 -1.51 16.48 -13.88
N ASN A 160 -0.70 17.19 -14.67
CA ASN A 160 0.61 17.66 -14.23
C ASN A 160 0.57 19.16 -13.92
N SER A 161 0.75 19.53 -12.66
CA SER A 161 0.66 20.92 -12.20
C SER A 161 1.83 21.79 -12.68
N ALA A 162 2.98 21.21 -13.02
CA ALA A 162 4.16 21.96 -13.44
C ALA A 162 3.98 22.60 -14.83
N ASN A 163 3.25 21.94 -15.73
CA ASN A 163 2.94 22.43 -17.07
C ASN A 163 1.44 22.62 -17.33
N GLN A 164 0.59 22.33 -16.34
CA GLN A 164 -0.86 22.43 -16.38
C GLN A 164 -1.51 21.57 -17.49
N VAL A 165 -0.90 20.44 -17.82
CA VAL A 165 -1.38 19.54 -18.89
C VAL A 165 -2.16 18.37 -18.31
N GLY A 166 -3.36 18.13 -18.86
CA GLY A 166 -4.14 16.91 -18.68
C GLY A 166 -3.79 15.86 -19.73
N SER A 167 -3.73 14.60 -19.32
CA SER A 167 -3.51 13.45 -20.20
C SER A 167 -4.14 12.19 -19.61
N SER A 168 -4.05 11.06 -20.32
CA SER A 168 -4.45 9.76 -19.79
C SER A 168 -3.52 8.66 -20.29
N VAL A 169 -3.47 7.57 -19.54
CA VAL A 169 -2.70 6.37 -19.88
C VAL A 169 -3.57 5.13 -19.72
N SER A 170 -3.38 4.16 -20.62
CA SER A 170 -3.93 2.81 -20.47
C SER A 170 -2.87 1.91 -19.86
N ILE A 171 -3.18 1.30 -18.73
CA ILE A 171 -2.33 0.34 -18.02
C ILE A 171 -2.81 -1.06 -18.36
N VAL A 172 -1.88 -1.94 -18.76
CA VAL A 172 -2.21 -3.25 -19.35
C VAL A 172 -1.75 -4.45 -18.52
N SER A 173 -1.00 -4.23 -17.43
CA SER A 173 -0.48 -5.29 -16.56
C SER A 173 -0.13 -4.75 -15.17
N ASP A 174 0.04 -5.64 -14.20
CA ASP A 174 0.53 -5.30 -12.87
C ASP A 174 1.92 -4.64 -12.92
N GLU A 175 2.84 -5.14 -13.74
CA GLU A 175 4.18 -4.55 -13.88
C GLU A 175 4.14 -3.11 -14.41
N ALA A 176 3.28 -2.86 -15.42
CA ALA A 176 3.04 -1.52 -15.94
C ALA A 176 2.39 -0.62 -14.88
N PHE A 177 1.47 -1.17 -14.08
CA PHE A 177 0.80 -0.41 -13.03
C PHE A 177 1.74 -0.05 -11.87
N PHE A 178 2.51 -1.02 -11.40
CA PHE A 178 3.53 -0.85 -10.37
C PHE A 178 4.53 0.22 -10.79
N SER A 179 5.07 0.11 -12.00
CA SER A 179 6.05 1.05 -12.56
C SER A 179 5.45 2.45 -12.70
N PHE A 180 4.19 2.57 -13.14
CA PHE A 180 3.50 3.85 -13.25
C PHE A 180 3.36 4.53 -11.89
N ILE A 181 2.90 3.81 -10.87
CA ILE A 181 2.70 4.37 -9.52
C ILE A 181 4.03 4.71 -8.86
N GLN A 182 5.05 3.84 -9.00
CA GLN A 182 6.38 4.08 -8.43
C GLN A 182 7.03 5.36 -8.98
N ASN A 183 6.79 5.68 -10.25
CA ASN A 183 7.37 6.85 -10.91
C ASN A 183 6.48 8.10 -10.84
N LEU A 184 5.42 8.08 -10.01
CA LEU A 184 4.53 9.22 -9.85
C LEU A 184 5.26 10.37 -9.13
N SER A 185 5.46 11.48 -9.82
CA SER A 185 6.11 12.67 -9.28
C SER A 185 5.16 13.51 -8.42
N SER A 186 5.71 14.43 -7.60
CA SER A 186 4.92 15.34 -6.75
C SER A 186 4.09 16.36 -7.55
N SER A 187 4.40 16.59 -8.82
CA SER A 187 3.60 17.46 -9.69
C SER A 187 2.48 16.71 -10.43
N GLN A 188 2.42 15.38 -10.31
CA GLN A 188 1.40 14.57 -10.97
C GLN A 188 0.29 14.17 -10.01
N TYR A 189 -0.94 14.49 -10.42
CA TYR A 189 -2.18 14.13 -9.77
C TYR A 189 -2.90 13.15 -10.67
N ILE A 190 -3.38 12.03 -10.13
CA ILE A 190 -4.04 11.01 -10.92
C ILE A 190 -5.47 10.78 -10.45
N SER A 191 -6.32 10.33 -11.37
CA SER A 191 -7.65 9.80 -11.08
C SER A 191 -7.84 8.49 -11.82
N LEU A 192 -8.26 7.47 -11.11
CA LEU A 192 -8.67 6.20 -11.70
C LEU A 192 -9.97 6.38 -12.47
N LYS A 193 -10.05 5.85 -13.70
CA LYS A 193 -11.29 5.85 -14.47
C LYS A 193 -12.11 4.62 -14.09
N TYR A 194 -13.14 4.84 -13.29
CA TYR A 194 -14.09 3.81 -12.88
C TYR A 194 -15.17 3.56 -13.94
N PRO A 195 -15.79 2.36 -13.97
CA PRO A 195 -15.54 1.23 -13.08
C PRO A 195 -14.21 0.49 -13.37
N ILE A 196 -13.62 -0.10 -12.33
CA ILE A 196 -12.48 -1.03 -12.45
C ILE A 196 -12.97 -2.42 -12.04
N SER A 197 -12.78 -3.40 -12.93
CA SER A 197 -13.10 -4.79 -12.64
C SER A 197 -11.91 -5.50 -11.99
N ILE A 198 -12.19 -6.28 -10.95
CA ILE A 198 -11.21 -7.14 -10.28
C ILE A 198 -11.78 -8.55 -10.10
N VAL A 199 -10.90 -9.54 -9.99
CA VAL A 199 -11.21 -10.88 -9.45
C VAL A 199 -10.67 -10.93 -8.03
N ASP A 200 -11.52 -11.25 -7.06
CA ASP A 200 -11.11 -11.39 -5.66
C ASP A 200 -10.57 -12.78 -5.34
N TYR A 201 -10.08 -12.97 -4.11
CA TYR A 201 -9.51 -14.26 -3.66
C TYR A 201 -10.52 -15.43 -3.67
N ASN A 202 -11.83 -15.17 -3.73
CA ASN A 202 -12.87 -16.19 -3.90
C ASN A 202 -13.18 -16.47 -5.38
N ASN A 203 -12.33 -16.00 -6.29
CA ASN A 203 -12.51 -16.04 -7.74
C ASN A 203 -13.80 -15.33 -8.22
N GLN A 204 -14.31 -14.35 -7.45
CA GLN A 204 -15.48 -13.59 -7.83
C GLN A 204 -15.08 -12.31 -8.54
N THR A 205 -15.74 -12.04 -9.68
CA THR A 205 -15.56 -10.76 -10.38
C THR A 205 -16.36 -9.67 -9.67
N LYS A 206 -15.70 -8.59 -9.28
CA LYS A 206 -16.29 -7.39 -8.68
C LYS A 206 -16.02 -6.17 -9.55
N SER A 207 -16.95 -5.22 -9.53
CA SER A 207 -16.82 -3.91 -10.19
C SER A 207 -16.71 -2.84 -9.13
N LEU A 208 -15.55 -2.18 -9.05
CA LEU A 208 -15.26 -1.10 -8.12
C LEU A 208 -15.68 0.21 -8.78
N THR A 209 -16.37 1.09 -8.04
CA THR A 209 -16.93 2.34 -8.61
C THR A 209 -16.29 3.61 -8.05
N SER A 210 -15.46 3.49 -7.02
CA SER A 210 -14.80 4.61 -6.37
C SER A 210 -13.47 4.20 -5.70
N ASN A 211 -12.68 5.20 -5.31
CA ASN A 211 -11.47 4.99 -4.49
C ASN A 211 -11.80 4.28 -3.18
N LEU A 212 -12.91 4.65 -2.54
CA LEU A 212 -13.37 4.02 -1.30
C LEU A 212 -13.73 2.54 -1.50
N ASP A 213 -14.41 2.20 -2.60
CA ASP A 213 -14.71 0.81 -2.93
C ASP A 213 -13.42 -0.01 -3.13
N PHE A 214 -12.43 0.57 -3.81
CA PHE A 214 -11.13 -0.06 -4.02
C PHE A 214 -10.43 -0.30 -2.68
N GLU A 215 -10.32 0.71 -1.82
CA GLU A 215 -9.71 0.52 -0.50
C GLU A 215 -10.47 -0.49 0.37
N ASN A 216 -11.80 -0.56 0.27
CA ASN A 216 -12.59 -1.54 0.99
C ASN A 216 -12.35 -2.96 0.46
N ALA A 217 -12.19 -3.13 -0.86
CA ALA A 217 -11.77 -4.40 -1.44
C ALA A 217 -10.37 -4.80 -0.98
N ILE A 218 -9.43 -3.84 -0.91
CA ILE A 218 -8.07 -4.05 -0.35
C ILE A 218 -8.16 -4.50 1.10
N LYS A 219 -8.92 -3.79 1.93
CA LYS A 219 -9.08 -4.13 3.35
C LYS A 219 -9.64 -5.55 3.51
N TYR A 220 -10.66 -5.90 2.73
CA TYR A 220 -11.23 -7.24 2.72
C TYR A 220 -10.18 -8.30 2.31
N ALA A 221 -9.36 -8.02 1.29
CA ALA A 221 -8.32 -8.95 0.87
C ALA A 221 -7.22 -9.11 1.95
N ILE A 222 -6.80 -8.03 2.60
CA ILE A 222 -5.85 -8.09 3.73
C ILE A 222 -6.41 -8.96 4.86
N ASP A 223 -7.68 -8.78 5.23
CA ASP A 223 -8.27 -9.48 6.39
C ASP A 223 -8.57 -10.96 6.12
N TYR A 224 -8.93 -11.32 4.88
CA TYR A 224 -9.51 -12.64 4.60
C TYR A 224 -8.73 -13.48 3.59
N CYS A 225 -7.81 -12.91 2.80
CA CYS A 225 -6.95 -13.72 1.94
C CYS A 225 -5.84 -14.38 2.79
N PRO A 226 -5.75 -15.72 2.82
CA PRO A 226 -4.75 -16.42 3.65
C PRO A 226 -3.30 -16.02 3.35
N GLU A 227 -3.00 -15.70 2.09
CA GLU A 227 -1.66 -15.32 1.64
C GLU A 227 -1.18 -13.96 2.18
N ASN A 228 -2.09 -13.13 2.71
CA ASN A 228 -1.72 -11.90 3.41
C ASN A 228 -1.45 -12.12 4.90
N ASN A 229 -1.79 -13.29 5.45
CA ASN A 229 -1.78 -13.59 6.88
C ASN A 229 -0.91 -14.83 7.19
N THR A 230 0.27 -14.90 6.58
CA THR A 230 1.21 -16.02 6.74
C THR A 230 1.92 -16.01 8.11
N VAL A 231 1.92 -14.86 8.80
CA VAL A 231 2.50 -14.69 10.14
C VAL A 231 1.44 -14.12 11.07
N ALA A 232 1.19 -14.79 12.19
CA ALA A 232 0.29 -14.28 13.23
C ALA A 232 1.02 -13.27 14.11
N LEU A 233 0.56 -12.02 14.12
CA LEU A 233 1.10 -10.95 14.95
C LEU A 233 0.12 -10.52 16.04
N ASP A 234 0.63 -10.29 17.25
CA ASP A 234 -0.13 -9.64 18.32
C ASP A 234 0.06 -8.12 18.23
N PHE A 235 -1.03 -7.41 17.95
CA PHE A 235 -1.04 -5.95 17.87
C PHE A 235 -0.55 -5.27 19.16
N ALA A 236 -0.97 -5.76 20.34
CA ALA A 236 -0.59 -5.13 21.60
C ALA A 236 0.91 -5.33 21.88
N ALA A 237 1.45 -6.52 21.58
CA ALA A 237 2.89 -6.77 21.65
C ALA A 237 3.66 -5.93 20.63
N THR A 238 3.11 -5.75 19.42
CA THR A 238 3.74 -4.98 18.35
C THR A 238 3.82 -3.50 18.70
N ILE A 239 2.68 -2.85 19.01
CA ILE A 239 2.64 -1.41 19.26
C ILE A 239 3.46 -1.00 20.50
N THR A 240 3.61 -1.89 21.49
CA THR A 240 4.43 -1.64 22.69
C THR A 240 5.91 -1.96 22.51
N ASN A 241 6.31 -2.47 21.34
CA ASN A 241 7.70 -2.83 21.05
C ASN A 241 8.42 -1.69 20.31
N GLY A 242 9.04 -0.80 21.07
CA GLY A 242 9.91 0.27 20.56
C GLY A 242 9.24 1.64 20.52
N SER A 243 9.84 2.54 19.76
CA SER A 243 9.31 3.87 19.49
C SER A 243 8.79 3.98 18.06
N TRP A 244 7.84 4.88 17.87
CA TRP A 244 7.13 5.08 16.62
C TRP A 244 7.12 6.55 16.25
N SER A 245 7.28 6.84 14.96
CA SER A 245 7.03 8.15 14.37
C SER A 245 5.70 8.15 13.61
N ILE A 246 5.19 9.32 13.23
CA ILE A 246 4.02 9.46 12.37
C ILE A 246 4.49 9.83 10.95
N PRO A 247 4.61 8.86 10.02
CA PRO A 247 5.01 9.14 8.64
C PRO A 247 3.86 9.72 7.81
N TYR A 248 2.61 9.54 8.25
CA TYR A 248 1.44 10.07 7.56
C TYR A 248 0.25 10.30 8.52
N PHE A 249 -0.34 11.49 8.47
CA PHE A 249 -1.59 11.80 9.14
C PHE A 249 -2.44 12.75 8.32
N PHE A 250 -3.61 12.25 7.89
CA PHE A 250 -4.59 13.01 7.13
C PHE A 250 -5.92 13.04 7.88
N ALA A 251 -6.40 14.24 8.18
CA ALA A 251 -7.71 14.49 8.77
C ALA A 251 -8.28 15.77 8.14
N ASP A 252 -9.17 15.59 7.16
CA ASP A 252 -9.77 16.62 6.27
C ASP A 252 -8.76 17.38 5.39
N SER A 253 -7.49 17.42 5.80
CA SER A 253 -6.33 17.95 5.09
C SER A 253 -5.08 17.22 5.61
N GLU A 254 -3.97 17.39 4.90
CA GLU A 254 -2.70 16.77 5.26
C GLU A 254 -2.07 17.46 6.49
N LYS A 255 -1.69 16.67 7.51
CA LYS A 255 -1.25 17.16 8.84
C LYS A 255 0.12 16.64 9.28
N THR A 256 0.74 15.72 8.53
CA THR A 256 1.98 15.00 8.91
C THR A 256 3.08 15.92 9.42
N SER A 257 3.33 17.05 8.76
CA SER A 257 4.41 17.98 9.12
C SER A 257 4.30 18.53 10.54
N SER A 258 3.09 18.59 11.12
CA SER A 258 2.86 19.02 12.50
C SER A 258 3.49 18.03 13.51
N TYR A 259 3.59 16.76 13.13
CA TYR A 259 4.07 15.66 13.95
C TYR A 259 5.53 15.28 13.67
N ALA A 260 6.19 15.96 12.73
CA ALA A 260 7.60 15.71 12.42
C ALA A 260 8.48 15.86 13.67
N GLY A 261 9.34 14.88 13.93
CA GLY A 261 10.24 14.83 15.08
C GLY A 261 9.60 14.42 16.41
N TYR A 262 8.33 14.00 16.42
CA TYR A 262 7.76 13.30 17.57
C TYR A 262 8.12 11.81 17.52
N SER A 263 8.49 11.28 18.69
CA SER A 263 8.67 9.86 18.97
C SER A 263 7.61 9.42 20.00
N PHE A 264 6.86 8.36 19.68
CA PHE A 264 5.76 7.82 20.47
C PHE A 264 6.15 6.46 21.05
N VAL A 265 6.12 6.32 22.38
CA VAL A 265 6.40 5.06 23.07
C VAL A 265 5.14 4.59 23.80
N PHE A 266 4.53 3.51 23.29
CA PHE A 266 3.37 2.89 23.89
C PHE A 266 3.82 1.87 24.95
N LYS A 267 3.21 1.91 26.13
CA LYS A 267 3.55 1.01 27.24
C LYS A 267 2.42 0.03 27.54
N SER A 268 2.79 -1.11 28.13
CA SER A 268 1.85 -2.16 28.53
C SER A 268 0.83 -1.70 29.57
N ASP A 269 1.17 -0.68 30.37
CA ASP A 269 0.29 -0.02 31.36
C ASP A 269 -0.75 0.92 30.76
N LYS A 270 -0.90 0.95 29.42
CA LYS A 270 -1.83 1.81 28.66
C LYS A 270 -1.45 3.29 28.61
N SER A 271 -0.27 3.68 29.12
CA SER A 271 0.30 5.00 28.83
C SER A 271 0.99 5.04 27.46
N VAL A 272 0.97 6.20 26.82
CA VAL A 272 1.76 6.50 25.62
C VAL A 272 2.51 7.80 25.85
N VAL A 273 3.83 7.79 25.69
CA VAL A 273 4.68 8.96 25.87
C VAL A 273 5.07 9.50 24.50
N ALA A 274 4.66 10.73 24.19
CA ALA A 274 5.03 11.43 22.97
C ALA A 274 6.13 12.45 23.29
N THR A 275 7.28 12.35 22.65
CA THR A 275 8.45 13.19 22.92
C THR A 275 8.92 13.91 21.66
N LYS A 276 9.18 15.22 21.74
CA LYS A 276 9.78 16.02 20.66
C LYS A 276 10.76 17.03 21.26
N GLY A 277 12.01 17.02 20.78
CA GLY A 277 13.05 17.96 21.24
C GLY A 277 13.28 17.95 22.75
N GLY A 278 13.15 16.79 23.40
CA GLY A 278 13.31 16.63 24.85
C GLY A 278 12.11 17.02 25.71
N THR A 279 11.03 17.53 25.10
CA THR A 279 9.75 17.77 25.80
C THR A 279 8.83 16.58 25.59
N SER A 280 8.20 16.09 26.66
CA SER A 280 7.32 14.92 26.63
C SER A 280 5.93 15.23 27.15
N GLU A 281 4.92 14.59 26.54
CA GLU A 281 3.56 14.50 27.05
C GLU A 281 3.19 13.02 27.22
N THR A 282 2.59 12.68 28.36
CA THR A 282 2.05 11.34 28.59
C THR A 282 0.55 11.36 28.36
N GLY A 283 0.11 10.63 27.34
CA GLY A 283 -1.29 10.32 27.07
C GLY A 283 -1.67 8.90 27.49
N GLN A 284 -2.82 8.45 27.03
CA GLN A 284 -3.33 7.08 27.19
C GLN A 284 -3.65 6.46 25.83
N TRP A 285 -3.53 5.13 25.75
CA TRP A 285 -3.96 4.36 24.59
C TRP A 285 -4.75 3.12 24.99
N GLU A 286 -5.75 2.77 24.20
CA GLU A 286 -6.56 1.58 24.38
C GLU A 286 -6.74 0.88 23.04
N THR A 287 -6.84 -0.46 23.06
CA THR A 287 -7.23 -1.23 21.88
C THR A 287 -8.32 -2.21 22.24
N SER A 288 -9.29 -2.39 21.34
CA SER A 288 -10.36 -3.37 21.47
C SER A 288 -10.58 -4.08 20.15
N LEU A 289 -11.12 -5.29 20.19
CA LEU A 289 -11.50 -6.06 19.01
C LEU A 289 -13.01 -6.27 19.05
N GLN A 290 -13.71 -5.69 18.09
CA GLN A 290 -15.17 -5.79 17.98
C GLN A 290 -15.53 -6.32 16.60
N TYR A 291 -16.24 -7.46 16.56
CA TYR A 291 -16.66 -8.11 15.31
C TYR A 291 -15.50 -8.33 14.31
N GLY A 292 -14.32 -8.68 14.81
CA GLY A 292 -13.12 -8.90 13.98
C GLY A 292 -12.40 -7.62 13.55
N VAL A 293 -12.93 -6.43 13.86
CA VAL A 293 -12.26 -5.15 13.57
C VAL A 293 -11.61 -4.62 14.84
N ARG A 294 -10.31 -4.35 14.76
CA ARG A 294 -9.54 -3.79 15.87
C ARG A 294 -9.57 -2.27 15.85
N ASP A 295 -9.72 -1.68 17.03
CA ASP A 295 -9.72 -0.23 17.24
C ASP A 295 -8.45 0.19 18.01
N LEU A 296 -7.99 1.42 17.77
CA LEU A 296 -6.98 2.09 18.60
C LEU A 296 -7.53 3.44 19.06
N LYS A 297 -7.70 3.63 20.36
CA LYS A 297 -8.09 4.91 20.93
C LYS A 297 -6.87 5.59 21.55
N LEU A 298 -6.68 6.87 21.25
CA LEU A 298 -5.62 7.71 21.82
C LEU A 298 -6.27 8.85 22.64
N THR A 299 -5.63 9.20 23.75
CA THR A 299 -6.05 10.34 24.59
C THR A 299 -4.84 11.15 25.02
N PHE A 300 -4.71 12.34 24.45
CA PHE A 300 -3.77 13.39 24.83
C PHE A 300 -4.51 14.66 25.23
N SER A 301 -3.83 15.55 25.95
CA SER A 301 -4.42 16.78 26.49
C SER A 301 -3.94 18.04 25.77
N SER A 302 -2.74 18.07 25.18
CA SER A 302 -2.28 19.26 24.46
C SER A 302 -3.08 19.55 23.19
N ASP A 303 -3.13 20.82 22.78
CA ASP A 303 -3.87 21.26 21.59
C ASP A 303 -3.47 20.50 20.31
N LEU A 304 -2.19 20.17 20.16
CA LEU A 304 -1.67 19.47 18.99
C LEU A 304 -1.90 17.96 19.08
N LEU A 305 -1.49 17.30 20.18
CA LEU A 305 -1.61 15.84 20.27
C LEU A 305 -3.07 15.40 20.44
N SER A 306 -3.93 16.23 21.03
CA SER A 306 -5.36 15.94 21.12
C SER A 306 -6.06 15.82 19.76
N LYS A 307 -5.44 16.31 18.65
CA LYS A 307 -5.96 16.06 17.29
C LYS A 307 -5.82 14.60 16.85
N LEU A 308 -4.98 13.81 17.53
CA LEU A 308 -4.90 12.35 17.34
C LEU A 308 -6.03 11.61 18.07
N ASN A 309 -6.70 12.25 19.03
CA ASN A 309 -7.80 11.67 19.81
C ASN A 309 -9.01 11.45 18.89
N ASN A 310 -9.10 10.27 18.30
CA ASN A 310 -10.25 9.84 17.53
C ASN A 310 -10.70 8.46 18.06
N ASN A 311 -11.98 8.35 18.41
CA ASN A 311 -12.56 7.11 18.90
C ASN A 311 -12.93 6.14 17.76
N SER A 312 -12.72 6.55 16.51
CA SER A 312 -13.12 5.80 15.31
C SER A 312 -11.93 5.26 14.50
N TRP A 313 -10.70 5.34 15.02
CA TRP A 313 -9.56 4.70 14.36
C TRP A 313 -9.72 3.18 14.34
N LYS A 314 -9.92 2.64 13.14
CA LYS A 314 -9.93 1.20 12.87
C LYS A 314 -8.58 0.80 12.31
N LEU A 315 -8.05 -0.34 12.77
CA LEU A 315 -6.85 -0.93 12.23
C LEU A 315 -7.09 -1.39 10.78
N PHE A 316 -6.31 -0.82 9.87
CA PHE A 316 -6.32 -1.18 8.46
C PHE A 316 -5.38 -2.37 8.22
N GLU A 317 -4.11 -2.24 8.60
CA GLU A 317 -3.10 -3.30 8.57
C GLU A 317 -1.94 -2.95 9.52
N PHE A 318 -1.12 -3.94 9.88
CA PHE A 318 0.13 -3.73 10.60
C PHE A 318 1.12 -4.88 10.39
N ASN A 319 2.40 -4.59 10.62
CA ASN A 319 3.48 -5.55 10.80
C ASN A 319 4.39 -5.08 11.96
N ASN A 320 5.58 -5.66 12.14
CA ASN A 320 6.48 -5.26 13.23
C ASN A 320 7.01 -3.82 13.15
N SER A 321 6.91 -3.18 11.98
CA SER A 321 7.52 -1.87 11.69
C SER A 321 6.52 -0.81 11.25
N GLN A 322 5.29 -1.16 10.89
CA GLN A 322 4.28 -0.25 10.39
C GLN A 322 2.90 -0.56 10.96
N ILE A 323 2.15 0.47 11.36
CA ILE A 323 0.75 0.39 11.78
C ILE A 323 -0.04 1.41 10.97
N ARG A 324 -1.11 0.96 10.32
CA ARG A 324 -1.98 1.85 9.54
C ARG A 324 -3.39 1.83 10.07
N LEU A 325 -3.91 3.00 10.41
CA LEU A 325 -5.28 3.20 10.88
C LEU A 325 -6.08 3.98 9.84
N ARG A 326 -7.38 3.68 9.78
CA ARG A 326 -8.34 4.36 8.92
C ARG A 326 -9.65 4.60 9.66
N ASP A 327 -10.22 5.77 9.47
CA ASP A 327 -11.59 6.12 9.90
C ASP A 327 -12.38 6.50 8.65
N VAL A 328 -13.59 5.96 8.50
CA VAL A 328 -14.50 6.20 7.36
C VAL A 328 -15.88 6.69 7.80
N SER A 329 -16.03 7.12 9.06
CA SER A 329 -17.33 7.46 9.66
C SER A 329 -18.00 8.68 9.02
N ASN A 330 -17.24 9.75 8.73
CA ASN A 330 -17.73 10.99 8.12
C ASN A 330 -16.95 11.34 6.85
N SER A 331 -15.63 11.40 6.98
CA SER A 331 -14.65 11.56 5.92
C SER A 331 -13.60 10.47 6.09
N THR A 332 -12.92 10.09 5.01
CA THR A 332 -11.81 9.15 5.14
C THR A 332 -10.61 9.85 5.76
N LYS A 333 -10.16 9.36 6.91
CA LYS A 333 -9.00 9.83 7.65
C LYS A 333 -8.00 8.69 7.80
N TYR A 334 -6.72 9.04 7.90
CA TYR A 334 -5.65 8.05 8.00
C TYR A 334 -4.64 8.50 9.04
N LEU A 335 -4.20 7.58 9.89
CA LEU A 335 -3.13 7.80 10.86
C LEU A 335 -2.19 6.60 10.82
N TYR A 336 -0.95 6.84 10.41
CA TYR A 336 0.08 5.81 10.31
C TYR A 336 1.14 6.01 11.38
N PHE A 337 1.71 4.89 11.81
CA PHE A 337 2.90 4.84 12.63
C PHE A 337 3.96 4.00 11.92
N GLU A 338 5.21 4.42 12.01
CA GLU A 338 6.37 3.69 11.52
C GLU A 338 7.44 3.63 12.61
N LYS A 339 8.02 2.45 12.80
CA LYS A 339 9.01 2.18 13.83
C LYS A 339 10.31 2.95 13.53
N GLU A 340 10.88 3.54 14.58
CA GLU A 340 12.12 4.34 14.50
C GLU A 340 13.39 3.50 14.47
#